data_AF-A0A1X7KHN1-F1
#
_entry.id   AF-A0A1X7KHN1-F1
#
_cell.length_a   1.000
_cell.length_b   1.000
_cell.length_c   1.000
_cell.angle_alpha   90.00
_cell.angle_beta   90.00
_cell.angle_gamma   90.00
#
_symmetry.space_group_name_H-M   'P 1'
#
loop_
_entity.id
_entity.type
_entity.pdbx_description
1 polymer ?
#
loop_
_entity_poly.entity_id
_entity_poly.type
_entity_poly.pdbx_seq_one_letter_code
_entity_poly.pdbx_strand_id
1 'polypeptide(L)' 'MAKKNLTIRIEDEMREQLQLIADREMRPLANQVLFFLANSMNQYLSENSLHYFPDEGMIMTVSEYKELLRKRETDNIPF' A
#
# COMPACT_ATOMS: atom_id res chain seq x y z
N MET A 1 22.18 19.09 39.85
CA MET A 1 22.41 17.66 39.55
C MET A 1 22.72 17.53 38.07
N ALA A 2 23.87 16.96 37.71
CA ALA A 2 24.20 16.71 36.30
C ALA A 2 23.34 15.54 35.77
N LYS A 3 22.65 15.71 34.64
CA LYS A 3 21.96 14.62 33.93
C LYS A 3 23.01 13.58 33.53
N LYS A 4 23.03 12.43 34.21
CA LYS A 4 23.83 11.29 33.78
C LYS A 4 23.11 10.65 32.59
N ASN A 5 23.73 10.70 31.42
CA ASN A 5 23.21 9.99 30.25
C ASN A 5 23.55 8.50 30.40
N LEU A 6 22.55 7.64 30.26
CA LEU A 6 22.72 6.19 30.25
C LEU A 6 22.95 5.76 28.80
N THR A 7 24.17 5.34 28.47
CA THR A 7 24.48 4.75 27.16
C THR A 7 24.61 3.25 27.33
N ILE A 8 23.64 2.50 26.81
CA ILE A 8 23.64 1.03 26.82
C ILE A 8 24.22 0.56 25.48
N ARG A 9 25.27 -0.26 25.52
CA ARG A 9 25.77 -0.98 24.35
C ARG A 9 25.12 -2.35 24.35
N ILE A 10 24.51 -2.70 23.22
CA ILE A 10 23.79 -3.96 23.01
C ILE A 10 24.62 -4.80 22.04
N GLU A 11 24.77 -6.09 22.33
CA GLU A 11 25.40 -7.05 21.41
C GLU A 11 24.54 -7.24 20.15
N ASP A 12 25.18 -7.51 19.01
CA ASP A 12 24.50 -7.56 17.71
C ASP A 12 23.45 -8.68 17.66
N GLU A 13 23.73 -9.85 18.23
CA GLU A 13 22.77 -10.95 18.33
C GLU A 13 21.50 -10.53 19.11
N MET A 14 21.67 -9.82 20.23
CA MET A 14 20.54 -9.33 21.01
C MET A 14 19.75 -8.25 20.28
N ARG A 15 20.42 -7.40 19.48
CA ARG A 15 19.75 -6.42 18.60
C ARG A 15 18.89 -7.13 17.55
N GLU A 16 19.42 -8.16 16.90
CA GLU A 16 18.69 -8.93 15.88
C GLU A 16 17.46 -9.62 16.47
N GLN A 17 17.58 -10.23 17.66
CA GLN A 17 16.45 -10.84 18.35
C GLN A 17 15.36 -9.80 18.70
N LEU A 18 15.75 -8.62 19.18
CA LEU A 18 14.81 -7.54 19.47
C LEU A 18 14.13 -7.03 18.20
N GLN A 19 14.84 -6.95 17.07
CA GLN A 19 14.26 -6.59 15.79
C GLN A 19 13.23 -7.64 15.33
N LEU A 20 13.53 -8.92 15.45
CA LEU A 20 12.59 -10.00 15.09
C LEU A 20 11.32 -9.96 15.95
N ILE A 21 11.44 -9.66 17.24
CA ILE A 21 10.30 -9.47 18.14
C ILE A 21 9.49 -8.27 17.69
N ALA A 22 10.14 -7.12 17.44
CA ALA A 22 9.46 -5.91 16.97
C ALA A 22 8.72 -6.17 15.66
N ASP A 23 9.35 -6.81 14.68
CA ASP A 23 8.74 -7.14 13.39
C ASP A 23 7.54 -8.08 13.57
N ARG A 24 7.62 -9.06 14.48
CA ARG A 24 6.50 -9.96 14.78
C ARG A 24 5.33 -9.22 15.40
N GLU A 25 5.58 -8.32 16.35
CA GLU A 25 4.53 -7.54 17.04
C GLU A 25 3.93 -6.46 16.13
N MET A 26 4.70 -5.92 15.18
CA MET A 26 4.22 -4.94 14.20
C MET A 26 3.39 -5.57 13.07
N ARG A 27 3.57 -6.86 12.76
CA ARG A 27 2.77 -7.55 11.71
C ARG A 27 1.26 -7.45 11.94
N PRO A 28 0.70 -7.72 13.14
CA PRO A 28 -0.71 -7.50 13.41
C PRO A 28 -1.19 -6.08 13.09
N LEU A 29 -0.44 -5.05 13.50
CA LEU A 29 -0.77 -3.66 13.23
C LEU A 29 -0.70 -3.36 11.72
N ALA A 30 0.34 -3.82 11.03
CA ALA A 30 0.47 -3.67 9.59
C ALA A 30 -0.70 -4.33 8.84
N ASN A 31 -1.10 -5.54 9.26
CA ASN A 31 -2.25 -6.24 8.69
C ASN A 31 -3.56 -5.47 8.93
N GLN A 32 -3.75 -4.88 10.11
CA GLN A 32 -4.91 -4.05 10.40
C GLN A 32 -4.94 -2.80 9.51
N VAL A 33 -3.81 -2.11 9.35
CA VAL A 33 -3.70 -0.94 8.47
C VAL A 33 -4.04 -1.32 7.02
N LEU A 34 -3.48 -2.42 6.52
CA LEU A 34 -3.80 -2.93 5.17
C LEU A 34 -5.28 -3.25 5.00
N PHE A 35 -5.90 -3.89 6.00
CA PHE A 35 -7.33 -4.20 5.98
C PHE A 35 -8.19 -2.93 5.89
N PHE A 36 -7.91 -1.93 6.71
CA PHE A 36 -8.65 -0.66 6.68
C PHE A 36 -8.45 0.08 5.35
N LEU A 37 -7.21 0.16 4.85
CA LEU A 37 -6.92 0.77 3.56
C LEU A 37 -7.67 0.10 2.41
N ALA A 38 -7.65 -1.24 2.35
CA ALA A 38 -8.36 -2.00 1.32
C ALA A 38 -9.87 -1.71 1.37
N ASN A 39 -10.46 -1.69 2.57
CA ASN A 39 -11.88 -1.37 2.73
C ASN A 39 -12.22 0.06 2.33
N SER A 40 -11.42 1.04 2.76
CA SER A 40 -11.61 2.44 2.37
C SER A 40 -11.47 2.66 0.87
N MET A 41 -10.52 1.98 0.23
CA MET A 41 -10.39 2.01 -1.24
C MET A 41 -11.62 1.42 -1.92
N ASN A 42 -12.09 0.24 -1.50
CA ASN A 42 -13.28 -0.38 -2.07
C ASN A 42 -14.54 0.50 -1.90
N GLN A 43 -14.69 1.12 -0.73
CA GLN A 43 -15.77 2.06 -0.47
C GLN A 43 -15.68 3.28 -1.41
N TYR A 44 -14.51 3.91 -1.50
CA TYR A 44 -14.29 5.05 -2.39
C TYR A 44 -14.59 4.70 -3.85
N LEU A 45 -14.12 3.55 -4.33
CA LEU A 45 -14.40 3.06 -5.68
C LEU A 45 -15.91 2.90 -5.91
N SER A 46 -16.61 2.27 -4.96
CA SER A 46 -18.05 2.06 -5.05
C SER A 46 -18.84 3.36 -5.04
N GLU A 47 -18.51 4.30 -4.15
CA GLU A 47 -19.20 5.59 -4.01
C GLU A 47 -19.07 6.47 -5.26
N ASN A 48 -17.95 6.33 -5.97
CA ASN A 48 -17.64 7.14 -7.14
C ASN A 48 -17.85 6.38 -8.47
N SER A 49 -18.40 5.15 -8.43
CA SER A 49 -18.57 4.28 -9.62
C SER A 49 -17.28 4.09 -10.43
N LEU A 50 -16.15 3.97 -9.72
CA LEU A 50 -14.82 3.80 -10.27
C LEU A 50 -14.40 2.33 -10.22
N HIS A 51 -13.55 1.94 -11.16
CA HIS A 51 -12.96 0.60 -11.23
C HIS A 51 -11.47 0.70 -11.47
N TYR A 52 -10.71 -0.20 -10.86
CA TYR A 52 -9.29 -0.38 -11.17
C TYR A 52 -9.15 -1.31 -12.38
N PHE A 53 -8.46 -0.83 -13.42
CA PHE A 53 -8.16 -1.58 -14.64
C PHE A 53 -6.67 -1.98 -14.62
N PRO A 54 -6.34 -3.25 -14.32
CA PRO A 54 -4.97 -3.67 -14.08
C PRO A 54 -4.05 -3.52 -15.30
N ASP A 55 -4.58 -3.79 -16.49
CA ASP A 55 -3.83 -3.69 -17.75
C ASP A 55 -3.40 -2.24 -18.03
N GLU A 56 -4.15 -1.27 -17.49
CA GLU A 56 -3.87 0.16 -17.62
C GLU A 56 -3.14 0.75 -16.41
N GLY A 57 -3.13 0.04 -15.28
CA GLY A 57 -2.64 0.57 -14.00
C GLY A 57 -3.41 1.80 -13.53
N MET A 58 -4.68 1.95 -13.91
CA MET A 58 -5.47 3.17 -13.68
C MET A 58 -6.82 2.90 -13.00
N ILE A 59 -7.28 3.87 -12.23
CA ILE A 59 -8.64 3.93 -11.68
C ILE A 59 -9.45 4.88 -12.56
N MET A 60 -10.55 4.40 -13.12
CA MET A 60 -11.44 5.21 -13.96
C MET A 60 -12.86 4.63 -13.97
N THR A 61 -13.80 5.36 -14.54
CA THR A 61 -15.15 4.84 -14.82
C THR A 61 -15.12 3.87 -16.00
N VAL A 62 -16.15 3.04 -16.11
CA VAL A 62 -16.33 2.14 -17.28
C VAL A 62 -16.44 2.93 -18.59
N SER A 63 -17.00 4.15 -18.56
CA SER A 63 -17.14 5.01 -19.72
C SER A 63 -15.78 5.52 -20.22
N GLU A 64 -14.94 6.02 -19.31
CA GLU A 64 -13.58 6.47 -19.63
C GLU A 64 -12.73 5.32 -20.18
N TYR A 65 -12.86 4.11 -19.62
CA TYR A 65 -12.17 2.93 -20.14
C TYR A 65 -12.59 2.61 -21.58
N LYS A 66 -13.89 2.66 -21.90
CA LYS A 66 -14.38 2.45 -23.26
C LYS A 66 -13.86 3.51 -24.24
N GLU A 67 -13.75 4.76 -23.81
CA GLU A 67 -13.18 5.82 -24.64
C GLU A 67 -11.68 5.61 -24.89
N LEU A 68 -10.94 5.15 -23.89
CA LEU A 68 -9.53 4.80 -24.01
C LEU A 68 -9.31 3.67 -25.01
N LEU A 69 -10.10 2.59 -24.93
CA LEU A 69 -10.04 1.49 -25.89
C LEU A 69 -10.33 1.97 -27.33
N ARG A 70 -11.39 2.77 -27.51
CA ARG A 70 -11.71 3.34 -28.83
C ARG A 70 -10.57 4.17 -29.39
N LYS A 71 -9.94 5.03 -28.58
CA LYS A 71 -8.80 5.84 -29.03
C LYS A 71 -7.66 4.97 -29.55
N ARG A 72 -7.31 3.91 -28.81
CA ARG A 72 -6.25 2.97 -29.23
C ARG A 72 -6.56 2.22 -30.51
N GLU A 73 -7.81 1.83 -30.72
CA GLU A 73 -8.25 1.21 -31.98
C GLU A 73 -8.09 2.17 -33.17
N THR A 74 -8.37 3.47 -32.99
CA THR A 74 -8.11 4.49 -34.02
C THR A 74 -6.62 4.77 -34.25
N ASP A 75 -5.81 4.69 -33.19
CA ASP A 75 -4.40 5.09 -33.22
C ASP A 75 -3.44 3.93 -33.58
N ASN A 76 -3.94 2.70 -33.77
CA ASN A 76 -3.15 1.52 -34.14
C ASN A 76 -1.96 1.24 -33.18
N ILE A 77 -2.13 1.52 -31.89
CA ILE A 77 -1.09 1.32 -30.87
C ILE A 77 -1.23 -0.10 -30.28
N PRO A 78 -0.23 -0.99 -30.44
CA PRO A 78 -0.30 -2.37 -29.95
C PRO A 78 -0.11 -2.47 -28.43
N PHE A 79 -0.67 -3.56 -27.87
CA PHE A 79 -0.61 -3.96 -26.46
C PHE A 79 0.81 -4.11 -25.92
#